data_AF-A0A944BK37-F1
#
_entry.id   AF-A0A944BK37-F1
#
_cell.length_a   1.000
_cell.length_b   1.000
_cell.length_c   1.000
_cell.angle_alpha   90.00
_cell.angle_beta   90.00
_cell.angle_gamma   90.00
#
_symmetry.space_group_name_H-M   'P 1'
#
loop_
_entity.id
_entity.type
_entity.pdbx_description
1 polymer ?
#
loop_
_entity_poly.entity_id
_entity_poly.type
_entity_poly.pdbx_seq_one_letter_code
_entity_poly.pdbx_strand_id
1 'polypeptide(L)'
;MFKKLSLIAIFIVTIFSTTGCRLIFEPDVDAVSRLFASMPTGENRVVRELCDGEEVCRQLNSLYGLVKSEWYNAQKGFYNIKRVEIAEDTGYSYVYVDIKLRDSASGRENFLPLVFEMERIKLRWHIYSVDGLPEFLRRAERERGIL
;
A
#
# COMPACT_ATOMS: atom_id res chain seq x y z
N MET A 1 21.27 32.13 22.88
CA MET A 1 20.92 30.69 22.90
C MET A 1 20.63 30.08 21.51
N PHE A 2 21.07 30.67 20.40
CA PHE A 2 20.74 30.19 19.04
C PHE A 2 21.70 29.16 18.43
N LYS A 3 22.86 28.89 19.04
CA LYS A 3 23.89 28.03 18.42
C LYS A 3 23.62 26.52 18.48
N LYS A 4 22.75 26.04 19.39
CA LYS A 4 22.48 24.59 19.54
C LYS A 4 21.42 24.06 18.57
N LEU A 5 20.47 24.90 18.15
CA LEU A 5 19.40 24.50 17.21
C LEU A 5 19.91 24.38 15.76
N SER A 6 20.84 25.24 15.35
CA SER A 6 21.39 25.20 13.98
C SER A 6 22.26 23.97 13.71
N LEU A 7 22.96 23.43 14.72
CA LEU A 7 23.80 22.23 14.53
C LEU A 7 22.97 20.96 14.32
N ILE A 8 21.82 20.83 14.99
CA ILE A 8 20.92 19.67 14.81
C ILE A 8 20.32 19.69 13.40
N ALA A 9 19.87 20.85 12.93
CA ALA A 9 19.34 21.00 11.57
C ALA A 9 20.40 20.68 10.50
N ILE A 10 21.64 21.14 10.69
CA ILE A 10 22.74 20.83 9.78
C ILE A 10 23.08 19.33 9.84
N PHE A 11 23.10 18.69 11.01
CA PHE A 11 23.40 17.25 11.12
C PHE A 11 22.35 16.38 10.43
N ILE A 12 21.06 16.74 10.57
CA ILE A 12 19.97 16.06 9.87
C ILE A 12 20.14 16.24 8.35
N VAL A 13 20.37 17.47 7.86
CA VAL A 13 20.56 17.76 6.42
C VAL A 13 21.83 17.12 5.84
N THR A 14 22.89 16.97 6.63
CA THR A 14 24.17 16.41 6.14
C THR A 14 24.13 14.87 6.08
N ILE A 15 23.41 14.19 6.99
CA ILE A 15 23.14 12.75 6.87
C ILE A 15 22.38 12.44 5.56
N PHE A 16 21.49 13.35 5.12
CA PHE A 16 20.75 13.19 3.87
C PHE A 16 21.62 13.29 2.60
N SER A 17 22.84 13.85 2.64
CA SER A 17 23.61 14.15 1.42
C SER A 17 24.91 13.37 1.22
N THR A 18 25.47 12.71 2.23
CA THR A 18 26.84 12.14 2.14
C THR A 18 26.94 10.64 2.30
N THR A 19 25.85 9.98 2.65
CA THR A 19 25.74 8.52 2.70
C THR A 19 24.42 8.20 2.04
N GLY A 20 24.35 7.14 1.24
CA GLY A 20 23.11 6.60 0.67
C GLY A 20 22.12 6.12 1.73
N CYS A 21 21.70 7.02 2.62
CA CYS A 21 20.61 6.88 3.55
C CYS A 21 19.33 6.90 2.71
N ARG A 22 19.03 5.74 2.11
CA ARG A 22 17.65 5.30 1.97
C ARG A 22 16.97 5.63 3.30
N LEU A 23 16.01 6.55 3.27
CA LEU A 23 15.13 6.77 4.39
C LEU A 23 14.70 5.38 4.90
N ILE A 24 14.86 5.14 6.20
CA ILE A 24 14.47 3.88 6.87
C ILE A 24 12.95 3.61 6.70
N PHE A 25 12.22 4.57 6.13
CA PHE A 25 10.89 4.42 5.58
C PHE A 25 10.94 4.85 4.11
N GLU A 26 11.00 3.89 3.18
CA GLU A 26 10.63 4.16 1.79
C GLU A 26 9.19 4.68 1.83
N PRO A 27 8.94 5.97 1.54
CA PRO A 27 7.66 6.62 1.84
C PRO A 27 6.49 6.01 1.04
N ASP A 28 6.82 5.32 -0.04
CA ASP A 28 5.96 4.43 -0.83
C ASP A 28 5.48 3.22 -0.03
N VAL A 29 6.43 2.50 0.57
CA VAL A 29 6.18 1.34 1.44
C VAL A 29 5.33 1.77 2.63
N ASP A 30 5.62 2.93 3.22
CA ASP A 30 4.84 3.48 4.33
C ASP A 30 3.39 3.79 3.91
N ALA A 31 3.18 4.41 2.75
CA ALA A 31 1.84 4.71 2.25
C ALA A 31 1.00 3.42 2.06
N VAL A 32 1.56 2.41 1.39
CA VAL A 32 0.89 1.11 1.18
C VAL A 32 0.72 0.34 2.48
N SER A 33 1.71 0.38 3.38
CA SER A 33 1.61 -0.27 4.69
C SER A 33 0.51 0.37 5.54
N ARG A 34 0.40 1.71 5.55
CA ARG A 34 -0.68 2.44 6.25
C ARG A 34 -2.04 2.09 5.66
N LEU A 35 -2.16 2.00 4.34
CA LEU A 35 -3.38 1.56 3.67
C LEU A 35 -3.83 0.19 4.20
N PHE A 36 -2.97 -0.82 4.11
CA PHE A 36 -3.34 -2.18 4.53
C PHE A 36 -3.50 -2.33 6.04
N ALA A 37 -2.76 -1.57 6.85
CA ALA A 37 -2.92 -1.55 8.30
C ALA A 37 -4.26 -0.92 8.73
N SER A 38 -4.81 0.01 7.95
CA SER A 38 -6.07 0.69 8.25
C SER A 38 -7.32 -0.09 7.81
N MET A 39 -7.17 -1.05 6.89
CA MET A 39 -8.31 -1.80 6.36
C MET A 39 -9.04 -2.64 7.43
N PRO A 40 -8.34 -3.45 8.27
CA PRO A 40 -9.01 -4.23 9.31
C PRO A 40 -9.60 -3.38 10.43
N THR A 41 -9.06 -2.17 10.66
CA THR A 41 -9.44 -1.32 11.81
C THR A 41 -10.67 -0.45 11.57
N GLY A 42 -11.23 -0.42 10.36
CA GLY A 42 -12.39 0.42 10.09
C GLY A 42 -12.04 1.84 9.62
N GLU A 43 -10.77 2.16 9.38
CA GLU A 43 -10.34 3.51 8.99
C GLU A 43 -10.20 3.66 7.47
N ASN A 44 -11.33 3.98 6.81
CA ASN A 44 -11.40 4.24 5.37
C ASN A 44 -10.74 5.58 4.97
N ARG A 45 -10.46 6.47 5.94
CA ARG A 45 -9.82 7.77 5.69
C ARG A 45 -8.52 7.64 4.87
N VAL A 46 -7.72 6.61 5.12
CA VAL A 46 -6.45 6.37 4.41
C VAL A 46 -6.67 6.09 2.92
N VAL A 47 -7.75 5.38 2.56
CA VAL A 47 -8.11 5.16 1.14
C VAL A 47 -8.33 6.50 0.45
N ARG A 48 -9.11 7.40 1.07
CA ARG A 48 -9.39 8.74 0.52
C ARG A 48 -8.17 9.65 0.45
N GLU A 49 -7.22 9.46 1.36
CA GLU A 49 -5.98 10.25 1.37
C GLU A 49 -5.00 9.82 0.28
N LEU A 50 -5.03 8.53 -0.10
CA LEU A 50 -4.09 7.94 -1.04
C LEU A 50 -4.64 7.82 -2.46
N CYS A 51 -5.94 7.66 -2.68
CA CYS A 51 -6.44 7.48 -4.04
C CYS A 51 -6.47 8.80 -4.83
N ASP A 52 -6.04 8.76 -6.09
CA ASP A 52 -6.24 9.84 -7.06
C ASP A 52 -7.11 9.35 -8.22
N GLY A 53 -8.38 9.74 -8.20
CA GLY A 53 -9.37 9.33 -9.20
C GLY A 53 -10.46 8.37 -8.68
N GLU A 54 -11.67 8.50 -9.25
CA GLU A 54 -12.86 7.79 -8.78
C GLU A 54 -12.74 6.26 -8.91
N GLU A 55 -12.14 5.77 -10.00
CA GLU A 55 -12.04 4.34 -10.26
C GLU A 55 -11.12 3.63 -9.27
N VAL A 56 -9.92 4.17 -9.01
CA VAL A 56 -8.98 3.55 -8.07
C VAL A 56 -9.52 3.63 -6.64
N CYS A 57 -10.18 4.74 -6.26
CA CYS A 57 -10.90 4.82 -4.99
C CYS A 57 -11.98 3.73 -4.89
N ARG A 58 -12.76 3.49 -5.95
CA ARG A 58 -13.81 2.45 -5.97
C ARG A 58 -13.24 1.06 -5.78
N GLN A 59 -12.17 0.72 -6.51
CA GLN A 59 -11.52 -0.59 -6.39
C GLN A 59 -10.91 -0.82 -5.00
N LEU A 60 -10.24 0.20 -4.44
CA LEU A 60 -9.70 0.14 -3.08
C LEU A 60 -10.80 0.05 -2.02
N ASN A 61 -11.95 0.69 -2.22
CA ASN A 61 -13.11 0.52 -1.35
C ASN A 61 -13.69 -0.89 -1.42
N SER A 62 -13.71 -1.53 -2.60
CA SER A 62 -14.12 -2.93 -2.73
C SER A 62 -13.15 -3.86 -1.99
N LEU A 63 -11.84 -3.64 -2.14
CA LEU A 63 -10.82 -4.38 -1.40
C LEU A 63 -10.99 -4.21 0.11
N TYR A 64 -11.20 -2.98 0.56
CA TYR A 64 -11.47 -2.65 1.94
C TYR A 64 -12.71 -3.40 2.47
N GLY A 65 -13.80 -3.40 1.72
CA GLY A 65 -15.03 -4.14 2.06
C GLY A 65 -14.81 -5.64 2.16
N LEU A 66 -14.00 -6.21 1.25
CA LEU A 66 -13.59 -7.61 1.31
C LEU A 66 -12.77 -7.92 2.57
N VAL A 67 -11.72 -7.13 2.84
CA VAL A 67 -10.81 -7.32 3.98
C VAL A 67 -11.58 -7.34 5.31
N LYS A 68 -12.61 -6.49 5.42
CA LYS A 68 -13.48 -6.38 6.60
C LYS A 68 -14.58 -7.46 6.66
N SER A 69 -14.87 -8.15 5.56
CA SER A 69 -15.97 -9.12 5.53
C SER A 69 -15.73 -10.26 6.51
N GLU A 70 -16.78 -10.76 7.15
CA GLU A 70 -16.68 -11.91 8.09
C GLU A 70 -16.15 -13.18 7.41
N TRP A 71 -16.42 -13.32 6.11
CA TRP A 71 -15.95 -14.45 5.31
C TRP A 71 -14.42 -14.46 5.16
N TYR A 72 -13.83 -13.31 4.84
CA TYR A 72 -12.39 -13.21 4.64
C TYR A 72 -11.65 -13.02 5.98
N ASN A 73 -12.21 -12.22 6.88
CA ASN A 73 -11.74 -11.92 8.23
C ASN A 73 -10.21 -11.75 8.31
N ALA A 74 -9.70 -10.73 7.62
CA ALA A 74 -8.28 -10.53 7.46
C ALA A 74 -7.56 -10.38 8.81
N GLN A 75 -6.61 -11.28 9.09
CA GLN A 75 -5.76 -11.17 10.27
C GLN A 75 -4.46 -10.42 9.95
N LYS A 76 -3.75 -9.97 10.99
CA LYS A 76 -2.42 -9.38 10.84
C LYS A 76 -1.53 -10.29 9.98
N GLY A 77 -0.89 -9.72 8.97
CA GLY A 77 -0.05 -10.46 8.01
C GLY A 77 -0.79 -11.04 6.80
N PHE A 78 -2.03 -10.60 6.52
CA PHE A 78 -2.75 -10.96 5.29
C PHE A 78 -2.14 -10.35 4.01
N TYR A 79 -1.16 -9.45 4.14
CA TYR A 79 -0.44 -8.87 3.02
C TYR A 79 1.07 -8.90 3.29
N ASN A 80 1.86 -8.88 2.22
CA ASN A 80 3.31 -8.81 2.29
C ASN A 80 3.87 -7.97 1.15
N ILE A 81 4.56 -6.88 1.47
CA ILE A 81 5.26 -6.04 0.49
C ILE A 81 6.55 -6.77 0.09
N LYS A 82 6.69 -7.07 -1.20
CA LYS A 82 7.81 -7.86 -1.74
C LYS A 82 8.99 -7.00 -2.15
N ARG A 83 8.70 -5.93 -2.90
CA ARG A 83 9.70 -5.02 -3.45
C ARG A 83 9.07 -3.70 -3.85
N VAL A 84 9.92 -2.71 -4.03
CA VAL A 84 9.58 -1.41 -4.60
C VAL A 84 10.51 -1.16 -5.79
N GLU A 85 9.93 -0.69 -6.90
CA GLU A 85 10.66 -0.24 -8.08
C GLU A 85 10.34 1.23 -8.33
N ILE A 86 11.38 2.06 -8.51
CA ILE A 86 11.22 3.50 -8.76
C ILE A 86 11.58 3.74 -10.22
N ALA A 87 10.63 4.25 -11.00
CA ALA A 87 10.84 4.61 -12.40
C ALA A 87 11.23 6.09 -12.50
N GLU A 88 12.53 6.37 -12.40
CA GLU A 88 13.09 7.74 -12.37
C GLU A 88 12.62 8.60 -13.55
N ASP A 89 12.47 8.01 -14.74
CA ASP A 89 12.07 8.71 -15.97
C ASP A 89 10.63 9.23 -15.95
N THR A 90 9.77 8.63 -15.13
CA THR A 90 8.33 8.93 -15.09
C THR A 90 7.88 9.54 -13.77
N GLY A 91 8.69 9.41 -12.70
CA GLY A 91 8.33 9.82 -11.35
C GLY A 91 7.39 8.85 -10.64
N TYR A 92 7.04 7.72 -11.26
CA TYR A 92 6.23 6.66 -10.63
C TYR A 92 7.07 5.73 -9.75
N SER A 93 6.38 5.16 -8.78
CA SER A 93 6.86 4.13 -7.86
C SER A 93 5.90 2.95 -7.89
N TYR A 94 6.43 1.76 -8.03
CA TYR A 94 5.69 0.51 -8.16
C TYR A 94 5.91 -0.34 -6.90
N VAL A 95 4.87 -0.48 -6.08
CA VAL A 95 4.92 -1.28 -4.85
C VAL A 95 4.26 -2.63 -5.10
N TYR A 96 5.06 -3.70 -5.02
CA TYR A 96 4.61 -5.06 -5.26
C TYR A 96 4.16 -5.69 -3.95
N VAL A 97 2.89 -6.12 -3.88
CA VAL A 97 2.26 -6.63 -2.67
C VAL A 97 1.61 -7.97 -2.96
N ASP A 98 1.94 -8.98 -2.15
CA ASP A 98 1.19 -10.22 -2.13
C ASP A 98 0.05 -10.11 -1.12
N ILE A 99 -1.18 -10.38 -1.54
CA ILE A 99 -2.33 -10.53 -0.63
C ILE A 99 -2.68 -12.01 -0.49
N LYS A 100 -2.81 -12.44 0.75
CA LYS A 100 -3.24 -13.78 1.14
C LYS A 100 -4.73 -13.96 0.88
N LEU A 101 -5.12 -14.99 0.15
CA LEU A 101 -6.50 -15.40 -0.05
C LEU A 101 -6.63 -16.88 0.31
N ARG A 102 -7.59 -17.22 1.18
CA ARG A 102 -7.91 -18.61 1.47
C ARG A 102 -8.88 -19.13 0.42
N ASP A 103 -8.50 -20.23 -0.22
CA ASP A 103 -9.35 -21.02 -1.11
C ASP A 103 -10.39 -21.76 -0.25
N SER A 104 -11.67 -21.55 -0.57
CA SER A 104 -12.77 -22.06 0.27
C SER A 104 -12.99 -23.56 0.10
N ALA A 105 -12.65 -24.13 -1.05
CA ALA A 105 -12.81 -25.55 -1.35
C ALA A 105 -11.71 -26.42 -0.72
N SER A 106 -10.47 -25.94 -0.75
CA SER A 106 -9.28 -26.70 -0.30
C SER A 106 -8.75 -26.24 1.05
N GLY A 107 -9.18 -25.08 1.55
CA GLY A 107 -8.65 -24.44 2.76
C GLY A 107 -7.22 -23.91 2.61
N ARG A 108 -6.61 -24.04 1.42
CA ARG A 108 -5.23 -23.62 1.14
C ARG A 108 -5.15 -22.11 1.05
N GLU A 109 -3.99 -21.61 1.43
CA GLU A 109 -3.68 -20.18 1.36
C GLU A 109 -2.90 -19.92 0.08
N ASN A 110 -3.43 -19.03 -0.76
CA ASN A 110 -2.81 -18.58 -1.99
C ASN A 110 -2.40 -17.11 -1.81
N PHE A 111 -1.21 -16.75 -2.28
CA PHE A 111 -0.79 -15.36 -2.35
C PHE A 111 -1.00 -14.85 -3.77
N LEU A 112 -1.70 -13.72 -3.90
CA LEU A 112 -2.02 -13.10 -5.16
C LEU A 112 -1.30 -11.76 -5.26
N PRO A 113 -0.49 -11.56 -6.31
CA PRO A 113 0.28 -10.35 -6.47
C PRO A 113 -0.62 -9.20 -6.92
N LEU A 114 -0.45 -8.05 -6.28
CA LEU A 114 -0.92 -6.75 -6.71
C LEU A 114 0.26 -5.82 -6.93
N VAL A 115 0.14 -4.88 -7.88
CA VAL A 115 1.13 -3.82 -8.07
C VAL A 115 0.44 -2.48 -7.92
N PHE A 116 0.88 -1.70 -6.95
CA PHE A 116 0.40 -0.34 -6.73
C PHE A 116 1.30 0.61 -7.51
N GLU A 117 0.74 1.27 -8.52
CA GLU A 117 1.40 2.35 -9.22
C GLU A 117 1.12 3.66 -8.47
N MET A 118 2.18 4.32 -8.06
CA MET A 118 2.12 5.45 -7.15
C MET A 118 2.89 6.64 -7.69
N GLU A 119 2.31 7.82 -7.54
CA GLU A 119 2.93 9.09 -7.91
C GLU A 119 3.05 9.99 -6.69
N ARG A 120 4.15 10.75 -6.62
CA ARG A 120 4.34 11.76 -5.58
C ARG A 120 3.87 13.13 -6.05
N ILE A 121 2.68 13.53 -5.58
CA ILE A 121 2.18 14.89 -5.78
C ILE A 121 2.57 15.75 -4.58
N LYS A 122 3.51 16.68 -4.78
CA LYS A 122 4.12 17.50 -3.72
C LYS A 122 4.81 16.63 -2.66
N LEU A 123 4.21 16.52 -1.46
CA LEU A 123 4.74 15.79 -0.32
C LEU A 123 3.92 14.53 0.00
N ARG A 124 2.97 14.15 -0.87
CA ARG A 124 2.06 13.04 -0.64
C ARG A 124 2.16 12.03 -1.76
N TRP A 125 2.04 10.76 -1.39
CA TRP A 125 1.91 9.67 -2.34
C TRP A 125 0.44 9.46 -2.68
N HIS A 126 0.20 9.25 -3.96
CA HIS A 126 -1.10 8.98 -4.52
C HIS A 126 -1.03 7.66 -5.30
N ILE A 127 -1.99 6.78 -5.08
CA ILE A 127 -2.17 5.54 -5.83
C ILE A 127 -2.98 5.91 -7.07
N TYR A 128 -2.36 5.72 -8.22
CA TYR A 128 -2.95 5.99 -9.53
C TYR A 128 -3.69 4.75 -10.05
N SER A 129 -3.07 3.58 -9.91
CA SER A 129 -3.63 2.30 -10.35
C SER A 129 -3.22 1.15 -9.42
N VAL A 130 -3.99 0.06 -9.45
CA VAL A 130 -3.67 -1.18 -8.74
C VAL A 130 -3.83 -2.36 -9.68
N ASP A 131 -2.73 -2.78 -10.30
CA ASP A 131 -2.73 -3.91 -11.21
C ASP A 131 -3.01 -5.22 -10.46
N GLY A 132 -3.78 -6.09 -11.11
CA GLY A 132 -4.21 -7.36 -10.54
C GLY A 132 -5.41 -7.26 -9.59
N LEU A 133 -5.77 -6.06 -9.11
CA LEU A 133 -6.86 -5.89 -8.14
C LEU A 133 -8.23 -6.32 -8.67
N PRO A 134 -8.63 -5.98 -9.92
CA PRO A 134 -9.90 -6.46 -10.47
C PRO A 134 -9.98 -7.99 -10.52
N GLU A 135 -8.90 -8.68 -10.89
CA GLU A 135 -8.87 -10.14 -10.94
C GLU A 135 -8.88 -10.76 -9.54
N PHE A 136 -8.14 -10.16 -8.61
CA PHE A 136 -8.16 -10.55 -7.21
C PHE A 136 -9.59 -10.48 -6.63
N LEU A 137 -10.31 -9.37 -6.85
CA LEU A 137 -11.68 -9.19 -6.39
C LEU A 137 -12.62 -10.23 -7.02
N ARG A 138 -12.54 -10.45 -8.34
CA ARG A 138 -13.31 -11.50 -9.03
C ARG A 138 -13.03 -12.90 -8.49
N ARG A 139 -11.80 -13.19 -8.11
CA ARG A 139 -11.45 -14.48 -7.49
C ARG A 139 -12.02 -14.57 -6.09
N ALA A 140 -11.87 -13.54 -5.26
CA ALA A 140 -12.44 -13.52 -3.91
C ALA A 140 -13.98 -13.68 -3.91
N GLU A 141 -14.68 -13.08 -4.87
CA GLU A 141 -16.14 -13.26 -5.04
C GLU A 141 -16.52 -14.70 -5.40
N ARG A 142 -15.76 -15.35 -6.31
CA ARG A 142 -15.93 -16.77 -6.65
C ARG A 142 -15.71 -17.67 -5.43
N GLU A 143 -14.65 -17.43 -4.68
CA GLU A 143 -14.34 -18.21 -3.46
C GLU A 143 -15.41 -18.03 -2.37
N ARG A 144 -16.08 -16.88 -2.34
CA ARG A 144 -17.22 -16.61 -1.45
C ARG A 144 -18.51 -17.33 -1.89
N GLY A 145 -18.58 -17.86 -3.11
CA GLY A 145 -19.76 -18.50 -3.67
C GLY A 145 -20.84 -17.52 -4.15
N ILE A 146 -20.44 -16.29 -4.52
CA ILE A 146 -21.37 -15.25 -5.02
C ILE A 146 -21.51 -15.29 -6.56
N LEU A 147 -20.73 -16.11 -7.26
CA LEU A 147 -20.81 -16.31 -8.71
C LEU A 147 -20.67 -17.78 -9.08
#